data_AF-A0A941FD54-F1
#
_entry.id   AF-A0A941FD54-F1
#
_cell.length_a   1.000
_cell.length_b   1.000
_cell.length_c   1.000
_cell.angle_alpha   90.00
_cell.angle_beta   90.00
_cell.angle_gamma   90.00
#
_symmetry.space_group_name_H-M   'P 1'
#
loop_
_entity.id
_entity.type
_entity.pdbx_description
1 polymer ?
#
loop_
_entity_poly.entity_id
_entity_poly.type
_entity_poly.pdbx_seq_one_letter_code
_entity_poly.pdbx_strand_id
1 'polypeptide(L)' 'MNALDKLNLIGIVLAVVFLAMACIKAEWVRDRRRRFNPGAEEVPDSAFTVTRILFVFLAGMLIYMAIQGFGVSAGQP' A
#
# COMPACT_ATOMS: atom_id res chain seq x y z
N MET A 1 7.88 1.31 23.64
CA MET A 1 6.84 0.96 22.65
C MET A 1 6.24 -0.38 23.04
N ASN A 2 4.96 -0.37 23.40
CA ASN A 2 4.22 -1.61 23.66
C ASN A 2 3.95 -2.34 22.32
N ALA A 3 3.36 -3.54 22.37
CA ALA A 3 3.06 -4.32 21.16
C ALA A 3 2.10 -3.59 20.20
N LEU A 4 1.16 -2.81 20.75
CA LEU A 4 0.18 -2.06 19.98
C LEU A 4 0.83 -0.90 19.19
N ASP A 5 1.75 -0.16 19.81
CA ASP A 5 2.52 0.90 19.16
C ASP A 5 3.37 0.36 18.01
N LYS A 6 3.99 -0.82 18.19
CA LYS A 6 4.77 -1.48 17.15
C LYS A 6 3.89 -1.88 15.97
N LEU A 7 2.72 -2.46 16.24
CA LEU A 7 1.77 -2.85 15.20
C LEU A 7 1.28 -1.63 14.41
N ASN A 8 0.94 -0.54 15.09
CA ASN A 8 0.52 0.71 14.45
C ASN A 8 1.63 1.31 13.59
N LEU A 9 2.89 1.31 14.08
CA LEU A 9 4.03 1.78 13.31
C LEU A 9 4.22 0.95 12.03
N ILE A 10 4.16 -0.39 12.13
CA ILE A 10 4.24 -1.28 10.97
C ILE A 10 3.09 -0.99 9.99
N GLY A 11 1.88 -0.80 10.49
CA GLY A 11 0.71 -0.44 9.69
C GLY A 11 0.92 0.86 8.90
N ILE A 12 1.48 1.90 9.53
CA ILE A 12 1.79 3.17 8.85
C ILE A 12 2.89 2.98 7.81
N VAL A 13 3.97 2.26 8.12
CA VAL A 13 5.04 1.96 7.15
C VAL A 13 4.46 1.24 5.92
N LEU A 14 3.58 0.25 6.15
CA LEU A 14 2.92 -0.47 5.08
C LEU A 14 1.97 0.43 4.26
N ALA A 15 1.26 1.35 4.91
CA ALA A 15 0.42 2.33 4.22
C ALA A 15 1.25 3.22 3.27
N VAL A 16 2.42 3.69 3.71
CA VAL A 16 3.35 4.47 2.88
C VAL A 16 3.82 3.66 1.68
N VAL A 17 4.14 2.37 1.86
CA VAL A 17 4.52 1.48 0.76
C VAL A 17 3.38 1.32 -0.24
N PHE A 18 2.14 1.13 0.22
CA PHE A 18 0.99 1.04 -0.68
C PHE A 18 0.75 2.33 -1.47
N LEU A 19 0.88 3.50 -0.84
CA LEU A 19 0.78 4.78 -1.54
C LEU A 19 1.89 4.94 -2.58
N ALA A 20 3.13 4.58 -2.24
CA ALA A 20 4.24 4.60 -3.19
C ALA A 20 3.97 3.67 -4.39
N MET A 21 3.45 2.47 -4.15
CA MET A 21 3.06 1.52 -5.20
C MET A 21 1.92 2.05 -6.08
N ALA A 22 0.94 2.75 -5.51
CA ALA A 22 -0.14 3.38 -6.26
C ALA A 22 0.37 4.47 -7.23
N CYS A 23 1.48 5.12 -6.89
CA CYS A 23 2.12 6.14 -7.75
C CYS A 23 3.01 5.55 -8.86
N ILE A 24 3.22 4.23 -8.90
CA ILE A 24 4.05 3.63 -9.94
C ILE A 24 3.38 3.76 -11.31
N LYS A 25 4.18 4.20 -12.28
CA LYS A 25 3.83 4.35 -13.70
C LYS A 25 3.59 2.98 -14.36
N ALA A 26 2.50 2.85 -15.11
CA ALA A 26 2.15 1.60 -15.77
C ALA A 26 3.20 1.22 -16.83
N GLU A 27 3.74 2.21 -17.54
CA GLU A 27 4.82 2.07 -18.51
C GLU A 27 6.09 1.48 -17.88
N TRP A 28 6.41 1.84 -16.64
CA TRP A 28 7.55 1.28 -15.92
C TRP A 28 7.35 -0.20 -15.60
N VAL A 29 6.13 -0.59 -15.17
CA VAL A 29 5.79 -1.99 -14.90
C VAL A 29 5.79 -2.82 -16.19
N ARG A 30 5.30 -2.26 -17.30
CA ARG A 30 5.29 -2.92 -18.61
C ARG A 30 6.70 -3.13 -19.15
N ASP A 31 7.56 -2.12 -19.10
CA ASP A 31 8.96 -2.25 -19.52
C ASP A 31 9.69 -3.29 -18.65
N ARG A 32 9.48 -3.24 -17.34
CA ARG A 32 10.03 -4.24 -16.42
C ARG A 32 9.54 -5.65 -16.77
N ARG A 33 8.25 -5.84 -17.03
CA ARG A 33 7.69 -7.15 -17.44
C ARG A 33 8.29 -7.64 -18.74
N ARG A 34 8.39 -6.80 -19.78
CA ARG A 34 8.98 -7.18 -21.07
C ARG A 34 10.45 -7.61 -20.93
N ARG A 35 11.22 -6.98 -20.03
CA ARG A 35 12.62 -7.38 -19.77
C ARG A 35 12.75 -8.76 -19.12
N PHE A 36 11.84 -9.13 -18.22
CA PHE A 36 11.88 -10.42 -17.53
C PHE A 36 11.15 -11.54 -18.27
N ASN A 37 10.05 -11.20 -18.96
CA ASN A 37 9.26 -12.11 -19.78
C ASN A 37 8.76 -11.40 -21.05
N PRO A 38 9.54 -11.46 -22.14
CA PRO A 38 9.19 -10.82 -23.41
C PRO A 38 7.87 -11.29 -24.01
N GLY A 39 7.45 -12.54 -23.71
CA GLY A 39 6.22 -13.15 -24.22
C GLY A 39 5.00 -12.97 -23.32
N ALA A 40 5.08 -12.16 -22.25
CA ALA A 40 3.94 -11.93 -21.38
C ALA A 40 2.82 -11.16 -22.10
N GLU A 41 1.57 -11.59 -21.91
CA GLU A 41 0.40 -10.86 -22.39
C GLU A 41 0.32 -9.45 -21.80
N GLU A 42 -0.16 -8.50 -22.59
CA GLU A 42 -0.22 -7.11 -22.18
C GLU A 42 -1.27 -6.90 -21.08
N VAL A 43 -0.83 -6.33 -19.96
CA VAL A 43 -1.73 -5.99 -18.86
C VAL A 43 -2.57 -4.78 -19.26
N PRO A 44 -3.91 -4.85 -19.20
CA PRO A 44 -4.78 -3.74 -19.59
C PRO A 44 -4.67 -2.56 -18.64
N ASP A 45 -4.91 -1.34 -19.13
CA ASP A 45 -4.86 -0.11 -18.32
C ASP A 45 -5.84 -0.14 -17.13
N SER A 46 -6.99 -0.79 -17.31
CA SER A 46 -7.99 -0.96 -16.25
C SER A 46 -7.43 -1.71 -15.03
N ALA A 47 -6.57 -2.72 -15.23
CA ALA A 47 -5.95 -3.46 -14.13
C ALA A 47 -5.03 -2.57 -13.29
N PHE A 48 -4.29 -1.65 -13.93
CA PHE A 48 -3.47 -0.67 -13.21
C PHE A 48 -4.33 0.29 -12.40
N THR A 49 -5.43 0.80 -12.98
CA THR A 49 -6.35 1.70 -12.28
C THR A 49 -7.00 1.01 -11.07
N VAL A 50 -7.51 -0.21 -11.23
CA VAL A 50 -8.11 -0.99 -10.14
C VAL A 50 -7.08 -1.25 -9.03
N THR A 51 -5.85 -1.60 -9.39
CA THR A 51 -4.77 -1.84 -8.43
C THR A 51 -4.41 -0.58 -7.65
N ARG A 52 -4.38 0.60 -8.30
CA ARG A 52 -4.14 1.88 -7.62
C ARG A 52 -5.24 2.19 -6.61
N ILE A 53 -6.50 2.02 -7.02
CA ILE A 53 -7.66 2.22 -6.13
C ILE A 53 -7.54 1.29 -4.92
N LEU A 54 -7.21 0.02 -5.14
CA LEU A 54 -7.03 -0.96 -4.08
C LEU A 54 -5.92 -0.56 -3.10
N PHE A 55 -4.75 -0.16 -3.60
CA PHE A 55 -3.64 0.27 -2.74
C PHE A 55 -3.96 1.53 -1.94
N VAL A 56 -4.60 2.53 -2.56
CA VAL A 56 -5.02 3.74 -1.84
C VAL A 56 -6.05 3.40 -0.76
N PHE A 57 -7.00 2.52 -1.07
CA PHE A 57 -8.01 2.07 -0.11
C PHE A 57 -7.38 1.33 1.08
N LEU A 58 -6.48 0.38 0.83
CA LEU A 58 -5.75 -0.35 1.87
C LEU A 58 -4.90 0.59 2.74
N ALA A 59 -4.20 1.54 2.12
CA ALA A 59 -3.43 2.56 2.84
C ALA A 59 -4.34 3.40 3.75
N GLY A 60 -5.48 3.86 3.24
CA GLY A 60 -6.47 4.61 4.02
C GLY A 60 -6.98 3.82 5.23
N MET A 61 -7.29 2.53 5.06
CA MET A 61 -7.69 1.67 6.18
C MET A 61 -6.60 1.51 7.23
N LEU A 62 -5.34 1.28 6.82
CA LEU A 62 -4.23 1.14 7.75
C LEU A 62 -3.98 2.43 8.54
N ILE A 63 -4.06 3.58 7.89
CA ILE A 63 -3.94 4.90 8.55
C ILE A 63 -5.09 5.09 9.55
N TYR A 64 -6.33 4.80 9.14
CA TYR A 64 -7.49 4.91 10.03
C TYR A 64 -7.34 4.02 11.26
N MET A 65 -6.95 2.75 11.08
CA MET A 65 -6.72 1.82 12.18
C MET A 65 -5.58 2.27 13.09
N ALA A 66 -4.49 2.80 12.54
CA ALA A 66 -3.37 3.31 13.33
C ALA A 66 -3.77 4.52 14.19
N ILE A 67 -4.56 5.46 13.65
CA ILE A 67 -5.07 6.62 14.41
C ILE A 67 -5.93 6.14 15.59
N GLN A 68 -6.86 5.22 15.35
CA GLN A 68 -7.69 4.65 16.41
C GLN A 68 -6.86 3.87 17.44
N GLY A 69 -5.90 3.07 16.98
CA GLY A 69 -5.03 2.27 17.83
C GLY A 69 -4.10 3.11 18.72
N PHE A 70 -3.54 4.21 18.20
CA PHE A 70 -2.75 5.13 19.02
C PHE A 70 -3.61 5.89 20.03
N GLY A 71 -4.84 6.26 19.67
CA GLY A 71 -5.79 6.85 20.60
C GLY A 71 -6.11 5.94 21.80
N VAL A 72 -6.25 4.63 21.55
CA VAL A 72 -6.41 3.63 22.62
C VAL A 72 -5.14 3.48 23.47
N SER A 73 -3.96 3.39 22.84
CA SER A 73 -2.67 3.27 23.54
C SER A 73 -2.39 4.45 24.49
N ALA A 74 -2.74 5.67 24.05
CA ALA A 74 -2.54 6.91 24.82
C ALA A 74 -3.57 7.12 25.96
N GLY A 75 -4.72 6.46 25.90
CA GLY A 75 -5.79 6.54 26.90
C GLY A 75 -5.69 5.48 28.01
N GLN A 76 -4.68 4.61 27.97
CA GLN A 76 -4.47 3.58 28.98
C GLN A 76 -3.69 4.18 30.17
N PRO A 77 -4.22 4.12 31.42
CA PRO A 77 -3.60 4.74 32.60
C PRO A 77 -2.25 4.12 32.99
#